data_AF-A0A4Q3ECX4-F1
#
_entry.id   AF-A0A4Q3ECX4-F1
#
_cell.length_a   1.000
_cell.length_b   1.000
_cell.length_c   1.000
_cell.angle_alpha   90.00
_cell.angle_beta   90.00
_cell.angle_gamma   90.00
#
_symmetry.space_group_name_H-M   'P 1'
#
loop_
_entity.id
_entity.type
_entity.pdbx_description
1 polymer ?
#
loop_
_entity_poly.entity_id
_entity_poly.type
_entity_poly.pdbx_seq_one_letter_code
_entity_poly.pdbx_strand_id
1 'polypeptide(L)'
;VWSFRYPHNVGDEGVLIPDCVGKFCHQLPAPVYPTSLYESVIGVALFLFLWSIRKYIKMPGLMFGIYLILNGAERFLIELIRVNTKYHVFGLAFTQAEFISAVLVIFGTIMIVSAFTRHKRSIPTV
;
A
#
# COMPACT_ATOMS: atom_id res chain seq x y z
N VAL A 1 18.73 6.77 1.73
CA VAL A 1 19.14 6.10 0.48
C VAL A 1 18.16 6.53 -0.60
N TRP A 2 18.60 7.21 -1.65
CA TRP A 2 17.69 7.75 -2.68
C TRP A 2 17.52 6.82 -3.90
N SER A 3 18.47 5.90 -4.11
CA SER A 3 18.46 5.00 -5.25
C SER A 3 19.14 3.67 -4.93
N PHE A 4 18.65 2.57 -5.51
CA PHE A 4 19.15 1.21 -5.26
C PHE A 4 19.01 0.35 -6.53
N ARG A 5 20.02 -0.47 -6.84
CA ARG A 5 20.04 -1.33 -8.05
C ARG A 5 19.58 -2.76 -7.80
N TYR A 6 19.25 -3.11 -6.56
CA TYR A 6 18.85 -4.46 -6.17
C TYR A 6 19.79 -5.56 -6.71
N PRO A 7 21.06 -5.60 -6.25
CA PRO A 7 21.94 -6.70 -6.58
C PRO A 7 21.36 -8.01 -6.03
N HIS A 8 21.49 -9.08 -6.82
CA HIS A 8 20.90 -10.38 -6.52
C HIS A 8 19.38 -10.35 -6.33
N ASN A 9 18.67 -9.69 -7.25
CA ASN A 9 17.22 -9.59 -7.14
C ASN A 9 16.52 -10.92 -7.44
N VAL A 10 15.44 -11.20 -6.70
CA VAL A 10 14.67 -12.45 -6.80
C VAL A 10 13.92 -12.56 -8.13
N GLY A 11 13.62 -11.44 -8.77
CA GLY A 11 13.00 -11.39 -10.09
C GLY A 11 13.95 -11.80 -11.23
N ASP A 12 15.24 -11.93 -10.94
CA ASP A 12 16.31 -12.21 -11.92
C ASP A 12 16.28 -11.23 -13.10
N GLU A 13 15.91 -9.97 -12.84
CA GLU A 13 15.75 -8.93 -13.85
C GLU A 13 16.98 -8.02 -13.97
N GLY A 14 17.25 -7.57 -15.20
CA GLY A 14 18.27 -6.56 -15.51
C GLY A 14 19.54 -7.15 -16.13
N VAL A 15 20.70 -6.68 -15.68
CA VAL A 15 22.01 -7.08 -16.20
C VAL A 15 22.69 -8.07 -15.27
N LEU A 16 23.40 -9.04 -15.86
CA LEU A 16 24.18 -10.02 -15.11
C LEU A 16 25.33 -9.33 -14.37
N ILE A 17 25.54 -9.71 -13.11
CA ILE A 17 26.67 -9.26 -12.30
C ILE A 17 27.92 -10.03 -12.77
N PRO A 18 29.03 -9.33 -13.10
CA PRO A 18 30.28 -9.99 -13.48
C PRO A 18 30.72 -11.02 -12.43
N ASP A 19 31.18 -12.18 -12.88
CA ASP A 19 31.66 -13.28 -12.04
C ASP A 19 30.62 -13.91 -11.08
N CYS A 20 29.32 -13.63 -11.28
CA CYS A 20 28.24 -14.29 -10.54
C CYS A 20 27.72 -15.52 -11.31
N VAL A 21 27.70 -16.68 -10.64
CA VAL A 21 27.19 -17.94 -11.19
C VAL A 21 26.15 -18.52 -10.24
N GLY A 22 24.93 -18.73 -10.73
CA GLY A 22 23.83 -19.29 -9.93
C GLY A 22 22.51 -18.56 -10.14
N LYS A 23 21.57 -18.76 -9.22
CA LYS A 23 20.28 -18.04 -9.19
C LYS A 23 20.47 -16.65 -8.58
N PHE A 24 19.68 -15.68 -9.03
CA PHE A 24 19.70 -14.30 -8.54
C PHE A 24 21.04 -13.63 -8.83
N CYS A 25 21.53 -13.72 -10.06
CA CYS A 25 22.79 -13.08 -10.48
C CYS A 25 22.56 -11.79 -11.28
N HIS A 26 21.33 -11.28 -11.28
CA HIS A 26 20.99 -10.04 -11.98
C HIS A 26 20.83 -8.86 -11.03
N GLN A 27 21.05 -7.66 -11.58
CA GLN A 27 20.80 -6.37 -10.94
C GLN A 27 20.20 -5.39 -11.95
N LEU A 28 19.45 -4.39 -11.47
CA LEU A 28 18.89 -3.40 -12.39
C LEU A 28 20.00 -2.53 -13.02
N PRO A 29 19.93 -2.26 -14.34
CA PRO A 29 20.92 -1.46 -15.05
C PRO A 29 20.95 0.00 -14.56
N ALA A 30 19.78 0.54 -14.21
CA ALA A 30 19.62 1.86 -13.62
C ALA A 30 19.15 1.74 -12.17
N PRO A 31 19.65 2.59 -11.25
CA PRO A 31 19.19 2.58 -9.87
C PRO A 31 17.78 3.17 -9.79
N VAL A 32 16.89 2.51 -9.05
CA VAL A 32 15.49 2.91 -8.88
C VAL A 32 15.22 3.30 -7.44
N TYR A 33 14.08 3.95 -7.18
CA TYR A 33 13.65 4.25 -5.82
C TYR A 33 13.41 2.96 -5.03
N PRO A 34 13.96 2.83 -3.81
CA PRO A 34 13.81 1.63 -3.02
C PRO A 34 12.42 1.57 -2.38
N THR A 35 11.40 1.16 -3.15
CA THR A 35 10.00 1.20 -2.70
C THR A 35 9.75 0.37 -1.45
N SER A 36 10.47 -0.75 -1.28
CA SER A 36 10.38 -1.60 -0.08
C SER A 36 10.75 -0.86 1.22
N LEU A 37 11.67 0.10 1.16
CA LEU A 37 11.99 0.95 2.31
C LEU A 37 10.86 1.94 2.58
N TYR A 38 10.27 2.54 1.54
CA TYR A 38 9.14 3.45 1.69
C TYR A 38 7.93 2.73 2.28
N GLU A 39 7.59 1.54 1.77
CA GLU A 39 6.52 0.69 2.32
C GLU A 39 6.78 0.35 3.80
N SER A 40 8.02 -0.02 4.16
CA SER A 40 8.35 -0.33 5.54
C SER A 40 8.18 0.87 6.47
N VAL A 41 8.65 2.05 6.04
CA VAL A 41 8.54 3.30 6.82
C VAL A 41 7.08 3.74 6.95
N ILE A 42 6.32 3.71 5.86
CA ILE A 42 4.90 4.07 5.88
C ILE A 42 4.13 3.07 6.76
N GLY A 43 4.40 1.77 6.66
CA GLY A 43 3.78 0.75 7.51
C GLY A 43 4.01 0.99 9.01
N VAL A 44 5.24 1.36 9.40
CA VAL A 44 5.54 1.75 10.79
C VAL A 44 4.82 3.04 11.18
N ALA A 45 4.80 4.05 10.30
CA ALA A 45 4.09 5.31 10.56
C ALA A 45 2.58 5.10 10.73
N LEU A 46 1.98 4.24 9.89
CA LEU A 46 0.57 3.86 9.91
C LEU A 46 0.24 3.12 11.22
N PHE A 47 1.10 2.21 11.64
CA PHE A 47 0.98 1.53 12.93
C PHE A 47 1.01 2.52 14.10
N LEU A 48 1.99 3.42 14.14
CA LEU A 48 2.11 4.42 15.20
C LEU A 48 0.92 5.39 15.22
N PHE A 49 0.44 5.80 14.04
CA PHE A 49 -0.74 6.63 13.91
C PHE A 49 -1.98 5.93 14.49
N LEU A 50 -2.25 4.69 14.06
CA LEU A 50 -3.38 3.91 14.57
C LEU A 50 -3.26 3.63 16.07
N TRP A 51 -2.04 3.36 16.54
CA TRP A 51 -1.76 3.17 17.96
C TRP A 51 -2.03 4.43 18.78
N SER A 52 -1.73 5.62 18.24
CA SER A 52 -1.99 6.90 18.93
C SER A 52 -3.49 7.18 19.10
N ILE A 53 -4.30 6.85 18.09
CA ILE A 53 -5.74 7.11 18.10
C ILE A 53 -6.56 5.99 18.77
N ARG A 54 -5.92 4.88 19.16
CA ARG A 54 -6.59 3.69 19.74
C ARG A 54 -7.47 3.98 20.96
N LYS A 55 -7.11 5.00 21.75
CA LYS A 55 -7.86 5.38 22.97
C LYS A 55 -9.08 6.26 22.67
N TYR A 56 -9.08 6.94 21.53
CA TYR A 56 -10.15 7.85 21.10
C TYR A 56 -11.23 7.11 20.31
N ILE A 57 -10.87 6.05 19.58
CA ILE A 57 -11.80 5.22 18.82
C ILE A 57 -12.46 4.19 19.74
N LYS A 58 -13.72 4.45 20.10
CA LYS A 58 -14.55 3.52 20.90
C LYS A 58 -15.54 2.72 20.06
N MET A 59 -15.79 3.14 18.82
CA MET A 59 -16.78 2.51 17.95
C MET A 59 -16.19 1.27 17.24
N PRO A 60 -16.86 0.10 17.31
CA PRO A 60 -16.40 -1.09 16.61
C PRO A 60 -16.40 -0.86 15.09
N GLY A 61 -15.36 -1.33 14.41
CA GLY A 61 -15.19 -1.20 12.96
C GLY A 61 -14.56 0.12 12.48
N LEU A 62 -14.58 1.19 13.28
CA LEU A 62 -14.03 2.50 12.87
C LEU A 62 -12.50 2.44 12.67
N MET A 63 -11.78 1.78 13.58
CA MET A 63 -10.33 1.62 13.49
C MET A 63 -9.92 0.77 12.27
N PHE A 64 -10.69 -0.27 11.95
CA PHE A 64 -10.45 -1.10 10.77
C PHE A 64 -10.75 -0.35 9.47
N GLY A 65 -11.84 0.42 9.42
CA GLY A 65 -12.15 1.28 8.27
C GLY A 65 -11.06 2.32 7.99
N ILE A 66 -10.53 2.98 9.02
CA ILE A 66 -9.42 3.93 8.89
C ILE A 66 -8.16 3.22 8.38
N TYR A 67 -7.84 2.04 8.91
CA TYR A 67 -6.71 1.24 8.43
C TYR A 67 -6.85 0.90 6.93
N LEU A 68 -8.04 0.45 6.48
CA LEU A 68 -8.28 0.10 5.08
C LEU A 68 -8.09 1.29 4.13
N ILE A 69 -8.58 2.46 4.51
CA ILE A 69 -8.42 3.69 3.71
C ILE A 69 -6.94 4.07 3.61
N LEU A 70 -6.24 4.13 4.74
CA LEU A 70 -4.83 4.53 4.78
C LEU A 70 -3.93 3.53 4.05
N ASN A 71 -4.16 2.23 4.23
CA ASN A 71 -3.38 1.19 3.56
C ASN A 71 -3.65 1.15 2.05
N GLY A 72 -4.91 1.37 1.64
CA GLY A 72 -5.24 1.55 0.22
C GLY A 72 -4.56 2.79 -0.38
N ALA A 73 -4.59 3.93 0.33
CA ALA A 73 -3.95 5.16 -0.13
C ALA A 73 -2.43 5.00 -0.29
N GLU A 74 -1.76 4.36 0.67
CA GLU A 74 -0.33 4.01 0.57
C GLU A 74 -0.04 3.18 -0.68
N ARG A 75 -0.80 2.09 -0.89
CA ARG A 75 -0.61 1.20 -2.03
C ARG A 75 -0.79 1.92 -3.36
N PHE A 76 -1.77 2.82 -3.45
CA PHE A 76 -1.99 3.65 -4.63
C PHE A 76 -0.81 4.59 -4.91
N LEU A 77 -0.29 5.27 -3.87
CA LEU A 77 0.82 6.21 -4.00
C LEU A 77 2.14 5.52 -4.36
N ILE A 78 2.43 4.37 -3.76
CA ILE A 78 3.65 3.60 -4.05
C ILE A 78 3.63 3.05 -5.47
N GLU A 79 2.48 2.58 -5.95
CA GLU A 79 2.37 2.05 -7.31
C GLU A 79 2.52 3.15 -8.37
N LEU A 80 2.09 4.39 -8.07
CA LEU A 80 2.34 5.55 -8.94
C LEU A 80 3.84 5.84 -9.10
N ILE A 81 4.63 5.60 -8.05
CA ILE A 81 6.08 5.83 -8.02
C ILE A 81 6.85 4.64 -8.61
N ARG A 82 6.27 3.43 -8.58
CA ARG A 82 6.89 2.24 -9.19
C ARG A 82 6.91 2.37 -10.71
N VAL A 83 8.10 2.20 -11.28
CA VAL A 83 8.28 2.04 -12.73
C VAL A 83 7.92 0.59 -13.09
N ASN A 84 6.64 0.25 -13.00
CA ASN A 84 6.13 -1.09 -13.29
C ASN A 84 5.40 -1.14 -14.63
N THR A 85 5.32 -2.33 -15.23
CA THR A 85 4.56 -2.57 -16.46
C THR A 85 3.07 -2.42 -16.19
N LYS A 86 2.42 -1.46 -16.87
CA LYS A 86 0.98 -1.23 -16.73
C LYS A 86 0.20 -2.31 -17.47
N TYR A 87 -0.75 -2.97 -16.82
CA TYR A 87 -1.70 -3.83 -17.53
C TYR A 87 -2.62 -2.94 -18.37
N HIS A 88 -2.74 -3.26 -19.66
CA HIS A 88 -3.61 -2.54 -20.58
C HIS A 88 -4.89 -3.35 -20.76
N VAL A 89 -5.98 -2.90 -20.15
CA VAL A 89 -7.29 -3.55 -20.25
C VAL A 89 -8.30 -2.48 -20.68
N PHE A 90 -9.02 -2.72 -21.78
CA PHE A 90 -10.01 -1.78 -22.34
C PHE A 90 -9.48 -0.35 -22.67
N GLY A 91 -8.19 -0.22 -23.01
CA GLY A 91 -7.57 1.08 -23.33
C GLY A 91 -7.25 1.95 -22.11
N LEU A 92 -7.50 1.45 -20.91
CA LEU A 92 -7.08 2.05 -19.65
C LEU A 92 -5.89 1.24 -19.11
N ALA A 93 -4.82 1.95 -18.75
CA ALA A 93 -3.62 1.36 -18.19
C ALA A 93 -3.73 1.41 -16.67
N PHE A 94 -4.12 0.31 -16.03
CA PHE A 94 -4.23 0.19 -14.57
C PHE A 94 -3.55 -1.08 -14.07
N THR A 95 -2.90 -0.99 -12.93
CA THR A 95 -2.26 -2.10 -12.25
C THR A 95 -3.26 -2.86 -11.37
N GLN A 96 -3.01 -4.15 -11.13
CA GLN A 96 -3.81 -4.93 -10.19
C GLN A 96 -3.83 -4.30 -8.79
N ALA A 97 -2.70 -3.71 -8.39
CA ALA A 97 -2.54 -3.04 -7.11
C ALA A 97 -3.42 -1.77 -7.01
N GLU A 98 -3.52 -0.97 -8.07
CA GLU A 98 -4.43 0.19 -8.11
C GLU A 98 -5.89 -0.23 -7.94
N PHE A 99 -6.34 -1.30 -8.61
CA PHE A 99 -7.71 -1.79 -8.46
C PHE A 99 -8.00 -2.24 -7.02
N ILE A 100 -7.12 -3.05 -6.43
CA ILE A 100 -7.27 -3.52 -5.04
C ILE A 100 -7.28 -2.33 -4.09
N SER A 101 -6.38 -1.35 -4.29
CA SER A 101 -6.31 -0.17 -3.45
C SER A 101 -7.61 0.65 -3.46
N ALA A 102 -8.22 0.82 -4.64
CA ALA A 102 -9.51 1.51 -4.78
C ALA A 102 -10.63 0.77 -4.04
N VAL A 103 -10.69 -0.56 -4.16
CA VAL A 103 -11.66 -1.39 -3.44
C VAL A 103 -11.50 -1.26 -1.92
N LEU A 104 -10.27 -1.28 -1.42
CA LEU A 104 -9.99 -1.11 0.02
C LEU A 104 -10.46 0.25 0.55
N VAL A 105 -10.20 1.33 -0.21
CA VAL A 105 -10.63 2.69 0.17
C VAL A 105 -12.16 2.80 0.19
N ILE A 106 -12.84 2.28 -0.83
CA ILE A 106 -14.31 2.27 -0.89
C ILE A 106 -14.89 1.47 0.27
N PHE A 107 -14.39 0.26 0.51
CA PHE A 107 -14.87 -0.61 1.57
C PHE A 107 -14.63 -0.01 2.96
N GLY A 108 -13.44 0.57 3.19
CA GLY A 108 -13.13 1.31 4.42
C GLY A 108 -14.09 2.48 4.65
N THR A 109 -14.39 3.26 3.60
CA THR A 109 -15.32 4.40 3.68
C THR A 109 -16.74 3.95 4.04
N ILE A 110 -17.25 2.91 3.39
CA ILE A 110 -18.57 2.33 3.69
C ILE A 110 -18.63 1.89 5.15
N MET A 111 -17.58 1.24 5.65
CA MET A 111 -17.52 0.77 7.02
C MET A 111 -17.59 1.92 8.03
N ILE A 112 -16.82 2.99 7.81
CA ILE A 112 -16.85 4.18 8.65
C ILE A 112 -18.25 4.82 8.67
N VAL A 113 -18.86 5.03 7.50
CA VAL A 113 -20.21 5.61 7.40
C VAL A 113 -21.25 4.72 8.10
N SER A 114 -21.15 3.40 7.92
CA SER A 114 -22.03 2.44 8.59
C SER A 114 -21.88 2.43 10.11
N ALA A 115 -20.67 2.64 10.63
CA ALA A 115 -20.40 2.71 12.06
C ALA A 115 -21.05 3.96 12.68
N PHE A 116 -20.94 5.11 12.01
CA PHE A 116 -21.55 6.35 12.47
C PHE A 116 -23.09 6.33 12.40
N THR A 117 -23.67 5.73 11.36
CA THR A 117 -25.14 5.60 11.24
C THR A 117 -25.72 4.68 12.32
N ARG A 118 -25.03 3.59 12.67
CA ARG A 118 -25.43 2.69 13.76
C ARG A 118 -25.30 3.37 15.13
N HIS A 119 -24.24 4.13 15.36
CA HIS A 119 -24.05 4.87 16.62
C HIS A 119 -25.11 5.97 16.83
N LYS A 120 -25.57 6.63 15.77
CA LYS A 120 -26.69 7.60 15.89
C LYS A 120 -28.01 6.93 16.29
N ARG A 121 -28.28 5.72 15.79
CA ARG A 121 -29.52 4.97 16.11
C ARG A 121 -29.57 4.45 17.55
N SER A 122 -28.43 4.28 18.21
CA SER A 122 -28.37 3.84 19.61
C SER A 122 -28.62 4.94 20.63
N ILE A 123 -28.70 6.21 20.20
CA ILE A 123 -29.07 7.33 21.08
C ILE A 123 -30.58 7.55 20.88
N PRO A 124 -31.44 7.23 21.86
CA PRO A 124 -32.86 7.48 21.73
C PRO A 124 -33.07 9.00 21.68
N THR A 125 -33.67 9.47 20.59
CA THR A 125 -34.20 10.84 20.50
C THR A 125 -35.35 10.94 21.48
N VAL A 126 -35.15 11.71 22.57
CA VAL A 126 -36.21 12.14 23.49
C VAL A 126 -37.08 13.16 22.79
#